data_AF-W0I9D9-F1
#
_entry.id   AF-W0I9D9-F1
#
_cell.length_a   1.000
_cell.length_b   1.000
_cell.length_c   1.000
_cell.angle_alpha   90.00
_cell.angle_beta   90.00
_cell.angle_gamma   90.00
#
_symmetry.space_group_name_H-M   'P 1'
#
loop_
_entity.id
_entity.type
_entity.pdbx_description
1 polymer ?
#
loop_
_entity_poly.entity_id
_entity_poly.type
_entity_poly.pdbx_seq_one_letter_code
_entity_poly.pdbx_strand_id
1 'polypeptide(L)' 'MRGKLLSEAAKLNGASEDARVEIEMLLKELEELYKKISMSEKVSEEQIKEILAYREKLVKVVYG' A
#
# COMPACT_ATOMS: atom_id res chain seq x y z
N MET A 1 10.83 -3.02 -0.59
CA MET A 1 9.55 -2.92 0.17
C MET A 1 8.43 -3.73 -0.47
N ARG A 2 8.11 -3.49 -1.75
CA ARG A 2 7.08 -4.22 -2.53
C ARG A 2 7.17 -5.75 -2.46
N GLY A 3 8.36 -6.33 -2.68
CA GLY A 3 8.55 -7.78 -2.63
C GLY A 3 8.34 -8.43 -1.25
N LYS A 4 8.56 -7.66 -0.17
CA LYS A 4 8.34 -8.15 1.21
C LYS A 4 6.85 -8.15 1.57
N LEU A 5 6.12 -7.10 1.18
CA LEU A 5 4.66 -7.02 1.35
C LEU A 5 3.92 -8.07 0.53
N LEU A 6 4.34 -8.29 -0.73
CA LEU A 6 3.78 -9.36 -1.56
C LEU A 6 4.10 -10.76 -1.00
N SER A 7 5.31 -10.96 -0.46
CA SER A 7 5.66 -12.23 0.20
C SER A 7 4.91 -12.43 1.52
N GLU A 8 4.62 -11.37 2.28
CA GLU A 8 3.81 -11.45 3.50
C GLU A 8 2.34 -11.74 3.17
N ALA A 9 1.79 -11.11 2.12
CA ALA A 9 0.47 -11.42 1.58
C ALA A 9 0.37 -12.88 1.09
N ALA A 10 1.39 -13.38 0.39
CA ALA A 10 1.45 -14.76 -0.08
C ALA A 10 1.66 -15.79 1.05
N LYS A 11 2.23 -15.37 2.19
CA LYS A 11 2.41 -16.21 3.38
C LYS A 11 1.15 -16.33 4.24
N LEU A 12 0.17 -15.46 4.04
CA LEU A 12 -1.17 -15.62 4.59
C LEU A 12 -1.87 -16.75 3.81
N ASN A 13 -1.58 -17.99 4.21
CA ASN A 13 -2.29 -19.17 3.74
C ASN A 13 -3.79 -18.97 3.96
N GLY A 14 -4.52 -18.54 2.92
CA GLY A 14 -5.96 -18.26 2.98
C GLY A 14 -6.39 -16.89 2.48
N ALA A 15 -5.50 -15.97 2.12
CA ALA A 15 -5.89 -14.76 1.41
C ALA A 15 -6.51 -15.15 0.06
N SER A 16 -7.77 -14.77 -0.17
CA SER A 16 -8.43 -15.02 -1.45
C SER A 16 -7.65 -14.33 -2.57
N GLU A 17 -7.78 -14.80 -3.80
CA GLU A 17 -7.22 -14.13 -4.97
C GLU A 17 -7.65 -12.64 -4.99
N ASP A 18 -8.83 -12.32 -4.49
CA ASP A 18 -9.34 -10.96 -4.31
C ASP A 18 -8.47 -10.11 -3.36
N ALA A 19 -8.09 -10.66 -2.20
CA ALA A 19 -7.22 -9.96 -1.25
C ALA A 19 -5.83 -9.70 -1.85
N ARG A 20 -5.33 -10.62 -2.68
CA ARG A 20 -4.07 -10.42 -3.40
C ARG A 20 -4.18 -9.29 -4.43
N VAL A 21 -5.24 -9.28 -5.22
CA VAL A 21 -5.51 -8.22 -6.21
C VAL A 21 -5.66 -6.86 -5.51
N GLU A 22 -6.35 -6.81 -4.39
CA GLU A 22 -6.55 -5.57 -3.61
C GLU A 22 -5.22 -5.05 -3.05
N ILE A 23 -4.36 -5.92 -2.51
CA ILE A 23 -3.00 -5.53 -2.07
C ILE A 23 -2.18 -5.01 -3.25
N GLU A 24 -2.23 -5.68 -4.42
CA GLU A 24 -1.51 -5.22 -5.62
C GLU A 24 -1.98 -3.83 -6.08
N MET A 25 -3.28 -3.56 -6.06
CA MET A 25 -3.84 -2.24 -6.34
C MET A 25 -3.36 -1.18 -5.34
N LEU A 26 -3.48 -1.44 -4.04
CA LEU A 26 -3.07 -0.51 -2.99
C LEU A 26 -1.57 -0.18 -3.08
N LEU A 27 -0.73 -1.16 -3.41
CA LEU A 27 0.70 -0.93 -3.61
C LEU A 27 0.98 -0.07 -4.84
N LYS A 28 0.22 -0.24 -5.92
CA LYS A 28 0.37 0.57 -7.14
C LYS A 28 -0.04 2.02 -6.89
N GLU A 29 -1.17 2.25 -6.23
CA GLU A 29 -1.62 3.61 -5.87
C GLU A 29 -0.61 4.30 -4.94
N LEU A 30 -0.07 3.58 -3.96
CA LEU A 30 0.97 4.09 -3.08
C LEU A 30 2.26 4.44 -3.86
N GLU A 31 2.66 3.64 -4.85
CA GLU A 31 3.81 3.95 -5.71
C GLU A 31 3.58 5.24 -6.52
N GLU A 32 2.38 5.44 -7.06
CA GLU A 32 2.02 6.67 -7.78
C GLU A 32 2.03 7.90 -6.85
N LEU A 33 1.55 7.74 -5.62
CA LEU A 33 1.57 8.81 -4.61
C LEU A 33 3.02 9.19 -4.25
N TYR A 34 3.90 8.20 -4.05
CA TYR A 34 5.32 8.45 -3.83
C TYR A 34 5.98 9.16 -5.02
N LYS A 35 5.64 8.79 -6.27
CA LYS A 35 6.14 9.49 -7.46
C LYS A 35 5.71 10.96 -7.47
N LYS A 36 4.43 11.24 -7.24
CA LYS A 36 3.90 12.62 -7.17
C LYS A 36 4.61 13.44 -6.08
N ILE A 37 4.83 12.86 -4.91
CA ILE A 37 5.52 13.52 -3.80
C ILE A 37 6.99 13.75 -4.13
N SER A 38 7.67 12.79 -4.76
CA SER A 38 9.08 12.93 -5.16
C SER A 38 9.31 14.02 -6.21
N MET A 39 8.28 14.34 -6.99
CA MET A 39 8.29 15.42 -7.98
C MET A 39 7.78 16.76 -7.42
N SER A 40 7.28 16.77 -6.17
CA SER A 40 6.78 17.99 -5.53
C SER A 40 7.94 18.77 -4.89
N GLU A 41 7.94 20.09 -5.03
CA GLU A 41 8.96 20.97 -4.43
C GLU A 41 8.92 20.94 -2.89
N LYS A 42 7.73 20.69 -2.32
CA LYS A 42 7.51 20.51 -0.89
C LYS A 42 6.50 19.40 -0.64
N VAL A 43 6.73 18.66 0.43
CA VAL A 43 5.78 17.66 0.94
C VAL A 43 4.80 18.34 1.89
N SER A 44 3.51 18.23 1.61
CA SER A 44 2.45 18.77 2.48
C SER A 44 2.06 17.77 3.57
N GLU A 45 1.50 18.27 4.67
CA GLU A 45 0.93 17.40 5.72
C GLU A 45 -0.17 16.49 5.17
N GLU A 46 -0.94 16.96 4.19
CA GLU A 46 -2.01 16.18 3.57
C GLU A 46 -1.44 14.97 2.82
N GLN A 47 -0.33 15.15 2.08
CA GLN A 47 0.38 14.05 1.41
C GLN A 47 0.93 13.03 2.41
N ILE A 48 1.40 13.49 3.58
CA ILE A 48 1.86 12.60 4.65
C ILE A 48 0.69 11.79 5.23
N LYS A 49 -0.43 12.44 5.52
CA LYS A 49 -1.65 11.76 6.00
C LYS A 49 -2.14 10.72 5.00
N GLU A 50 -2.11 11.06 3.71
CA GLU A 50 -2.52 10.16 2.65
C GLU A 50 -1.63 8.90 2.59
N ILE A 51 -0.30 9.05 2.67
CA ILE A 51 0.63 7.90 2.77
C ILE A 51 0.31 7.05 4.01
N LEU A 52 0.13 7.70 5.17
CA LEU A 52 -0.12 6.99 6.43
C LEU A 52 -1.43 6.19 6.38
N ALA A 53 -2.46 6.67 5.68
CA ALA A 53 -3.70 5.95 5.49
C ALA A 53 -3.52 4.62 4.73
N TYR A 54 -2.55 4.51 3.81
CA TYR A 54 -2.26 3.23 3.13
C TYR A 54 -1.75 2.15 4.07
N ARG A 55 -1.09 2.52 5.18
CA ARG A 55 -0.72 1.55 6.21
C ARG A 55 -1.97 0.90 6.81
N GLU A 56 -2.99 1.68 7.13
CA GLU A 56 -4.25 1.17 7.68
C GLU A 56 -5.02 0.34 6.66
N LYS A 57 -5.08 0.78 5.40
CA LYS A 57 -5.71 0.02 4.30
C LYS A 57 -5.05 -1.36 4.13
N LEU A 58 -3.73 -1.42 4.07
CA LEU A 58 -2.99 -2.67 3.91
C LEU A 58 -3.18 -3.60 5.12
N VAL A 59 -3.16 -3.06 6.34
CA VAL A 59 -3.41 -3.86 7.55
C VAL A 59 -4.82 -4.47 7.54
N LYS A 60 -5.83 -3.73 7.09
CA LYS A 60 -7.21 -4.26 6.97
C LYS A 60 -7.32 -5.41 5.99
N VAL A 61 -6.64 -5.35 4.85
CA VAL A 61 -6.69 -6.45 3.87
C VAL A 61 -5.92 -7.68 4.35
N VAL A 62 -4.83 -7.47 5.11
CA VAL A 62 -3.94 -8.55 5.59
C VAL A 62 -4.49 -9.25 6.85
N TYR A 63 -5.15 -8.52 7.74
CA TYR A 63 -5.56 -9.03 9.06
C TYR A 63 -7.07 -8.90 9.35
N GLY A 64 -7.85 -8.33 8.43
CA GLY A 64 -9.29 -8.14 8.56
C GLY A 64 -10.12 -9.26 7.94
#